data_AF-A0AAN1IG87-F1
#
_entry.id   AF-A0AAN1IG87-F1
#
_cell.length_a   1.000
_cell.length_b   1.000
_cell.length_c   1.000
_cell.angle_alpha   90.00
_cell.angle_beta   90.00
_cell.angle_gamma   90.00
#
_symmetry.space_group_name_H-M   'P 1'
#
loop_
_entity.id
_entity.type
_entity.pdbx_description
1 polymer ?
#
loop_
_entity_poly.entity_id
_entity_poly.type
_entity_poly.pdbx_seq_one_letter_code
_entity_poly.pdbx_strand_id
1 'polypeptide(L)'
;MPQPALTVFLVVTAIVIVAVCVAVIVIALRAHRRRKLAETLEKRRDDEVQYAFVVNPSKPQATARRLHIQEFCKAKGLNRVRFYDTQLDKDGRDCALEALEDGADVVIAVGGDGTVRTVASAVSGTGHALGIVPIGTGNLFARNMGIPVDDIDAALTVATSHGSRMVDMGRLTLLDHPEDDHGHAFLIIAGIGFDAAMIDDTDPDLKANISWLAYFVGGVKNLFAPKFRGNLTVTSADGSTHTTNNLAFRTVMAGNCGQIPVFSLMPAASYDDGILDFEIIDTTGGILGWANLFGDVVHQTIIGKPEQNPLSTNSTIEQVQGLSAEIVLGKPAKAQVDGDMLPETKHIRFSVDHRALIVRVPDASALEKTAQVAAQNATADFAETTGTIEPIR
;
A
#
# COMPACT_ATOMS: atom_id res chain seq x y z
N MET A 1 -57.82 -9.01 -12.17
CA MET A 1 -56.54 -8.55 -11.57
C MET A 1 -55.53 -9.69 -11.71
N PRO A 2 -54.49 -9.49 -12.53
CA PRO A 2 -53.13 -9.44 -11.99
C PRO A 2 -52.25 -8.43 -12.75
N GLN A 3 -51.77 -7.36 -12.09
CA GLN A 3 -50.79 -6.42 -12.65
C GLN A 3 -49.51 -6.12 -11.82
N PRO A 4 -49.20 -6.77 -10.68
CA PRO A 4 -47.95 -6.47 -9.98
C PRO A 4 -46.71 -7.12 -10.64
N ALA A 5 -46.85 -8.32 -11.24
CA ALA A 5 -45.71 -9.08 -11.75
C ALA A 5 -45.05 -8.45 -12.99
N LEU A 6 -45.83 -7.88 -13.91
CA LEU A 6 -45.31 -7.26 -15.13
C LEU A 6 -44.54 -5.96 -14.83
N THR A 7 -45.05 -5.18 -13.88
CA THR A 7 -44.42 -3.92 -13.46
C THR A 7 -43.09 -4.17 -12.76
N VAL A 8 -43.03 -5.18 -11.87
CA VAL A 8 -41.77 -5.57 -11.22
C VAL A 8 -40.75 -6.09 -12.23
N PHE A 9 -41.19 -6.91 -13.20
CA PHE A 9 -40.31 -7.41 -14.25
C PHE A 9 -39.69 -6.29 -15.08
N LEU A 10 -40.49 -5.31 -15.52
CA LEU A 10 -40.03 -4.16 -16.30
C LEU A 10 -39.04 -3.28 -15.52
N VAL A 11 -39.28 -3.06 -14.22
CA VAL A 11 -38.36 -2.28 -13.37
C VAL A 11 -37.03 -3.00 -13.19
N VAL A 12 -37.05 -4.31 -12.93
CA VAL A 12 -35.82 -5.11 -12.80
C VAL A 12 -35.03 -5.13 -14.11
N THR A 13 -35.71 -5.30 -15.25
CA THR A 13 -35.05 -5.24 -16.57
C THR A 13 -34.41 -3.87 -16.82
N ALA A 14 -35.09 -2.77 -16.47
CA ALA A 14 -34.54 -1.42 -16.62
C ALA A 14 -33.28 -1.20 -15.76
N ILE A 15 -33.28 -1.67 -14.50
CA ILE A 15 -32.12 -1.55 -13.60
C ILE A 15 -30.93 -2.34 -14.15
N VAL A 16 -31.14 -3.56 -14.64
CA VAL A 16 -30.08 -4.39 -15.24
C VAL A 16 -29.48 -3.71 -16.47
N ILE A 17 -30.32 -3.13 -17.34
CA ILE A 17 -29.84 -2.40 -18.52
C ILE A 17 -28.97 -1.20 -18.11
N VAL A 18 -29.40 -0.41 -17.13
CA VAL A 18 -28.63 0.73 -16.63
C VAL A 18 -27.28 0.29 -16.04
N ALA A 19 -27.27 -0.78 -15.23
CA ALA A 19 -26.04 -1.32 -14.64
C ALA A 19 -25.06 -1.81 -15.72
N VAL A 20 -25.55 -2.50 -16.75
CA VAL A 20 -24.74 -2.94 -17.90
C VAL A 20 -24.21 -1.75 -18.69
N CYS A 21 -25.04 -0.73 -18.95
CA CYS A 21 -24.59 0.48 -19.64
C CYS A 21 -23.50 1.22 -18.87
N VAL A 22 -23.65 1.38 -17.54
CA VAL A 22 -22.62 1.99 -16.69
C VAL A 22 -21.34 1.17 -16.71
N ALA A 23 -21.42 -0.16 -16.60
CA ALA A 23 -20.26 -1.04 -16.68
C ALA A 23 -19.53 -0.92 -18.03
N VAL A 24 -20.26 -0.90 -19.14
CA VAL A 24 -19.71 -0.73 -20.49
C VAL A 24 -19.04 0.64 -20.65
N ILE A 25 -19.66 1.72 -20.14
CA ILE A 25 -19.08 3.06 -20.16
C ILE A 25 -17.79 3.10 -19.34
N VAL A 26 -17.77 2.51 -18.14
CA VAL A 26 -16.57 2.44 -17.29
C VAL A 26 -15.45 1.65 -17.98
N ILE A 27 -15.78 0.50 -18.59
CA ILE A 27 -14.82 -0.32 -19.34
C ILE A 27 -14.27 0.45 -20.54
N ALA A 28 -15.13 1.14 -21.30
CA ALA A 28 -14.74 1.94 -22.46
C ALA A 28 -13.85 3.14 -22.05
N LEU A 29 -14.19 3.83 -20.96
CA LEU A 29 -13.37 4.92 -20.41
C LEU A 29 -12.00 4.42 -19.94
N ARG A 30 -11.95 3.25 -19.29
CA ARG A 30 -10.69 2.60 -18.90
C ARG A 30 -9.86 2.20 -20.11
N ALA A 31 -10.47 1.62 -21.15
CA ALA A 31 -9.79 1.24 -22.38
C ALA A 31 -9.28 2.46 -23.17
N HIS A 32 -10.05 3.54 -23.22
CA HIS A 32 -9.64 4.80 -23.83
C HIS A 32 -8.46 5.44 -23.08
N ARG A 33 -8.49 5.48 -21.75
CA ARG A 33 -7.34 5.92 -20.94
C ARG A 33 -6.10 5.07 -21.20
N ARG A 34 -6.25 3.73 -21.29
CA ARG A 34 -5.14 2.81 -21.62
C ARG A 34 -4.55 3.06 -23.01
N ARG A 35 -5.38 3.39 -24.01
CA ARG A 35 -4.89 3.75 -25.36
C ARG A 35 -4.18 5.09 -25.38
N LYS A 36 -4.77 6.12 -24.77
CA LYS A 36 -4.12 7.44 -24.62
C LYS A 36 -2.79 7.33 -23.89
N LEU A 37 -2.73 6.46 -22.88
CA LEU A 37 -1.51 6.11 -22.17
C LEU A 37 -0.50 5.41 -23.09
N ALA A 38 -0.91 4.39 -23.85
CA ALA A 38 -0.02 3.70 -24.79
C ALA A 38 0.56 4.67 -25.84
N GLU A 39 -0.25 5.57 -26.39
CA GLU A 39 0.19 6.62 -27.32
C GLU A 39 1.13 7.64 -26.65
N THR A 40 0.89 7.95 -25.37
CA THR A 40 1.77 8.83 -24.58
C THR A 40 3.12 8.15 -24.29
N LEU A 41 3.11 6.84 -24.00
CA LEU A 41 4.31 6.04 -23.79
C LEU A 41 5.11 5.87 -25.09
N GLU A 42 4.45 5.77 -26.24
CA GLU A 42 5.11 5.67 -27.55
C GLU A 42 5.81 6.99 -27.94
N LYS A 43 5.23 8.14 -27.56
CA LYS A 43 5.87 9.46 -27.68
C LYS A 43 7.08 9.69 -26.77
N ARG A 44 7.22 8.94 -25.66
CA ARG A 44 8.37 9.07 -24.73
C ARG A 44 9.68 8.49 -25.24
N ARG A 45 9.69 7.81 -26.39
CA ARG A 45 10.92 7.20 -26.94
C ARG A 45 11.93 8.22 -27.51
N ASP A 46 11.58 9.51 -27.58
CA ASP A 46 12.51 10.61 -27.91
C ASP A 46 12.87 11.44 -26.64
N ASP A 47 13.79 10.88 -25.84
CA ASP A 47 14.95 11.48 -25.15
C ASP A 47 14.92 12.52 -24.00
N GLU A 48 13.80 12.90 -23.35
CA GLU A 48 13.91 13.55 -22.00
C GLU A 48 12.77 13.23 -21.03
N VAL A 49 13.09 12.49 -19.95
CA VAL A 49 12.16 12.13 -18.85
C VAL A 49 11.88 13.32 -17.93
N GLN A 50 10.60 13.61 -17.69
CA GLN A 50 10.13 14.62 -16.74
C GLN A 50 9.90 14.01 -15.36
N TYR A 51 10.62 14.52 -14.35
CA TYR A 51 10.51 14.09 -12.97
C TYR A 51 9.75 15.13 -12.14
N ALA A 52 8.70 14.71 -11.46
CA ALA A 52 7.96 15.54 -10.52
C ALA A 52 8.18 15.04 -9.09
N PHE A 53 8.74 15.86 -8.22
CA PHE A 53 8.92 15.55 -6.81
C PHE A 53 7.78 16.16 -6.00
N VAL A 54 6.92 15.30 -5.44
CA VAL A 54 5.85 15.69 -4.53
C VAL A 54 6.39 15.63 -3.10
N VAL A 55 6.59 16.79 -2.48
CA VAL A 55 7.28 16.93 -1.19
C VAL A 55 6.29 17.27 -0.10
N ASN A 56 6.41 16.61 1.05
CA ASN A 56 5.70 17.01 2.26
C ASN A 56 6.57 17.94 3.13
N PRO A 57 6.32 19.27 3.11
CA PRO A 57 7.15 20.24 3.83
C PRO A 57 7.00 20.18 5.35
N SER A 58 5.98 19.49 5.88
CA SER A 58 5.79 19.33 7.34
C SER A 58 6.88 18.46 7.99
N LYS A 59 7.65 17.71 7.20
CA LYS A 59 8.73 16.86 7.72
C LYS A 59 9.96 17.72 8.04
N PRO A 60 10.60 17.56 9.23
CA PRO A 60 11.74 18.38 9.63
C PRO A 60 12.90 18.38 8.62
N GLN A 61 13.06 17.28 7.87
CA GLN A 61 14.15 17.12 6.90
C GLN A 61 13.79 17.62 5.50
N ALA A 62 12.55 18.05 5.23
CA ALA A 62 12.07 18.32 3.87
C ALA A 62 12.90 19.37 3.11
N THR A 63 13.25 20.49 3.76
CA THR A 63 14.05 21.56 3.14
C THR A 63 15.45 21.07 2.76
N ALA A 64 16.14 20.39 3.68
CA ALA A 64 17.46 19.84 3.42
C ALA A 64 17.42 18.78 2.32
N ARG A 65 16.38 17.93 2.32
CA ARG A 65 16.18 16.89 1.31
C ARG A 65 15.88 17.49 -0.07
N ARG A 66 15.11 18.56 -0.16
CA ARG A 66 14.88 19.27 -1.43
C ARG A 66 16.20 19.76 -2.04
N LEU A 67 17.06 20.41 -1.26
CA LEU A 67 18.36 20.88 -1.74
C LEU A 67 19.22 19.70 -2.22
N HIS A 68 19.28 18.63 -1.43
CA HIS A 68 20.01 17.41 -1.78
C HIS A 68 19.51 16.78 -3.09
N ILE A 69 18.18 16.73 -3.30
CA ILE A 69 17.57 16.24 -4.54
C ILE A 69 17.97 17.12 -5.73
N GLN A 70 17.96 18.45 -5.57
CA GLN A 70 18.38 19.37 -6.63
C GLN A 70 19.85 19.16 -7.03
N GLU A 71 20.73 18.97 -6.04
CA GLU A 71 22.14 18.67 -6.26
C GLU A 71 22.32 17.32 -6.96
N PHE A 72 21.61 16.28 -6.52
CA PHE A 72 21.59 14.96 -7.14
C PHE A 72 21.14 15.04 -8.61
N CYS A 73 20.02 15.69 -8.88
CA CYS A 73 19.49 15.86 -10.24
C CYS A 73 20.48 16.59 -11.14
N LYS A 74 21.10 17.69 -10.64
CA LYS A 74 22.13 18.43 -11.37
C LYS A 74 23.35 17.56 -11.66
N ALA A 75 23.82 16.78 -10.69
CA ALA A 75 24.97 15.89 -10.84
C ALA A 75 24.72 14.76 -11.85
N LYS A 76 23.47 14.30 -11.97
CA LYS A 76 23.02 13.28 -12.93
C LYS A 76 22.57 13.84 -14.29
N GLY A 77 22.61 15.16 -14.49
CA GLY A 77 22.15 15.80 -15.72
C GLY A 77 20.64 15.69 -15.95
N LEU A 78 19.84 15.52 -14.89
CA LEU A 78 18.38 15.48 -14.96
C LEU A 78 17.85 16.91 -15.04
N ASN A 79 17.53 17.35 -16.27
CA ASN A 79 17.22 18.76 -16.54
C ASN A 79 15.73 19.11 -16.45
N ARG A 80 14.83 18.12 -16.50
CA ARG A 80 13.37 18.32 -16.46
C ARG A 80 12.78 17.91 -15.12
N VAL A 81 13.06 18.73 -14.11
CA VAL A 81 12.65 18.47 -12.72
C VAL A 81 11.68 19.56 -12.26
N ARG A 82 10.55 19.16 -11.66
CA ARG A 82 9.60 20.05 -10.98
C ARG A 82 9.35 19.58 -9.56
N PHE A 83 9.03 20.51 -8.67
CA PHE A 83 8.70 20.24 -7.27
C PHE A 83 7.29 20.75 -6.97
N TYR A 84 6.52 19.95 -6.25
CA TYR A 84 5.17 20.26 -5.80
C TYR A 84 5.12 20.04 -4.29
N ASP A 85 4.72 21.05 -3.53
CA ASP A 85 4.59 20.93 -2.07
C ASP A 85 3.15 20.62 -1.70
N THR A 86 2.96 19.60 -0.86
CA THR A 86 1.66 19.36 -0.24
C THR A 86 1.35 20.47 0.77
N GLN A 87 0.06 20.79 0.91
CA GLN A 87 -0.48 21.77 1.86
C GLN A 87 -1.56 21.09 2.72
N LEU A 88 -2.08 21.81 3.72
CA LEU A 88 -3.13 21.25 4.60
C LEU A 88 -4.41 20.88 3.83
N ASP A 89 -4.70 21.64 2.79
CA ASP A 89 -5.87 21.52 1.90
C ASP A 89 -5.51 20.92 0.53
N LYS A 90 -4.26 20.49 0.33
CA LYS A 90 -3.76 19.93 -0.93
C LYS A 90 -2.80 18.79 -0.64
N ASP A 91 -3.30 17.57 -0.68
CA ASP A 91 -2.50 16.40 -0.33
C ASP A 91 -1.56 15.94 -1.48
N GLY A 92 -0.90 14.81 -1.28
CA GLY A 92 -0.01 14.25 -2.30
C GLY A 92 -0.73 13.81 -3.58
N ARG A 93 -2.02 13.47 -3.51
CA ARG A 93 -2.83 13.07 -4.67
C ARG A 93 -3.05 14.28 -5.56
N ASP A 94 -3.46 15.41 -5.00
CA ASP A 94 -3.73 16.63 -5.77
C ASP A 94 -2.45 17.17 -6.43
N CYS A 95 -1.34 17.19 -5.70
CA CYS A 95 -0.03 17.53 -6.26
C CYS A 95 0.40 16.57 -7.38
N ALA A 96 0.15 15.28 -7.23
CA ALA A 96 0.49 14.28 -8.23
C ALA A 96 -0.38 14.40 -9.50
N LEU A 97 -1.68 14.69 -9.34
CA LEU A 97 -2.57 14.94 -10.48
C LEU A 97 -2.12 16.19 -11.26
N GLU A 98 -1.81 17.28 -10.57
CA GLU A 98 -1.23 18.49 -11.20
C GLU A 98 0.08 18.16 -11.93
N ALA A 99 0.97 17.39 -11.29
CA ALA A 99 2.22 16.98 -11.92
C ALA A 99 2.01 16.16 -13.21
N LEU A 100 1.02 15.27 -13.22
CA LEU A 100 0.65 14.48 -14.40
C LEU A 100 0.06 15.35 -15.51
N GLU A 101 -0.77 16.33 -15.17
CA GLU A 101 -1.30 17.33 -16.11
C GLU A 101 -0.18 18.16 -16.73
N ASP A 102 0.83 18.50 -15.93
CA ASP A 102 2.06 19.18 -16.35
C ASP A 102 3.02 18.32 -17.18
N GLY A 103 2.68 17.05 -17.40
CA GLY A 103 3.41 16.13 -18.27
C GLY A 103 4.54 15.36 -17.58
N ALA A 104 4.49 15.21 -16.25
CA ALA A 104 5.44 14.36 -15.53
C ALA A 104 5.43 12.92 -16.08
N ASP A 105 6.60 12.33 -16.27
CA ASP A 105 6.75 10.95 -16.69
C ASP A 105 6.90 10.00 -15.50
N VAL A 106 7.57 10.50 -14.46
CA VAL A 106 7.76 9.85 -13.17
C VAL A 106 7.34 10.83 -12.08
N VAL A 107 6.41 10.40 -11.22
CA VAL A 107 6.02 11.15 -10.03
C VAL A 107 6.70 10.50 -8.83
N ILE A 108 7.48 11.29 -8.09
CA ILE A 108 8.33 10.85 -6.98
C ILE A 108 7.74 11.38 -5.68
N ALA A 109 7.26 10.50 -4.82
CA ALA A 109 6.80 10.84 -3.48
C ALA A 109 8.00 11.04 -2.55
N VAL A 110 8.17 12.25 -2.03
CA VAL A 110 9.21 12.61 -1.05
C VAL A 110 8.52 12.81 0.31
N GLY A 111 8.38 11.71 1.05
CA GLY A 111 7.58 11.70 2.28
C GLY A 111 7.63 10.39 3.04
N GLY A 112 6.66 10.21 3.94
CA GLY A 112 6.37 8.92 4.59
C GLY A 112 5.22 8.19 3.92
N ASP A 113 4.74 7.11 4.53
CA ASP A 113 3.73 6.21 3.95
C ASP A 113 2.45 6.93 3.48
N GLY A 114 1.89 7.87 4.25
CA GLY A 114 0.71 8.64 3.83
C GLY A 114 0.93 9.51 2.57
N THR A 115 2.12 10.11 2.41
CA THR A 115 2.48 10.84 1.18
C THR A 115 2.63 9.88 0.00
N VAL A 116 3.27 8.74 0.23
CA VAL A 116 3.42 7.70 -0.80
C VAL A 116 2.06 7.17 -1.25
N ARG A 117 1.15 6.89 -0.32
CA ARG A 117 -0.21 6.40 -0.58
C ARG A 117 -1.05 7.38 -1.39
N THR A 118 -1.04 8.66 -1.02
CA THR A 118 -1.83 9.70 -1.73
C THR A 118 -1.29 9.93 -3.14
N VAL A 119 0.03 9.99 -3.32
CA VAL A 119 0.66 10.02 -4.66
C VAL A 119 0.34 8.76 -5.46
N ALA A 120 0.44 7.57 -4.85
CA ALA A 120 0.10 6.29 -5.47
C ALA A 120 -1.36 6.27 -5.97
N SER A 121 -2.29 6.79 -5.17
CA SER A 121 -3.71 6.92 -5.53
C SER A 121 -3.91 7.67 -6.85
N ALA A 122 -3.15 8.75 -7.08
CA ALA A 122 -3.22 9.57 -8.30
C ALA A 122 -2.60 8.89 -9.52
N VAL A 123 -1.43 8.25 -9.36
CA VAL A 123 -0.71 7.60 -10.48
C VAL A 123 -1.29 6.23 -10.84
N SER A 124 -2.11 5.64 -9.99
CA SER A 124 -2.75 4.35 -10.24
C SER A 124 -3.54 4.32 -11.54
N GLY A 125 -3.27 3.31 -12.37
CA GLY A 125 -3.91 3.10 -13.67
C GLY A 125 -3.54 4.14 -14.73
N THR A 126 -2.67 5.10 -14.41
CA THR A 126 -2.21 6.13 -15.35
C THR A 126 -1.03 5.65 -16.18
N GLY A 127 -0.36 4.55 -15.82
CA GLY A 127 0.85 4.03 -16.46
C GLY A 127 2.09 4.92 -16.35
N HIS A 128 2.04 5.93 -15.49
CA HIS A 128 3.21 6.70 -15.08
C HIS A 128 3.93 5.98 -13.94
N ALA A 129 5.25 6.18 -13.86
CA ALA A 129 6.03 5.53 -12.81
C ALA A 129 5.95 6.30 -11.48
N LEU A 130 5.88 5.56 -10.38
CA LEU A 130 5.98 6.03 -9.01
C LEU A 130 7.40 5.83 -8.50
N GLY A 131 8.10 6.92 -8.18
CA GLY A 131 9.34 6.88 -7.40
C GLY A 131 9.07 7.20 -5.93
N ILE A 132 9.96 6.75 -5.04
CA ILE A 132 9.82 6.99 -3.59
C ILE A 132 11.17 7.46 -3.04
N VAL A 133 11.15 8.59 -2.34
CA VAL A 133 12.25 9.10 -1.52
C VAL A 133 11.76 9.09 -0.07
N PRO A 134 12.15 8.06 0.70
CA PRO A 134 11.58 7.79 2.03
C PRO A 134 12.17 8.75 3.07
N ILE A 135 11.36 9.69 3.56
CA ILE A 135 11.74 10.63 4.64
C ILE A 135 10.78 10.57 5.83
N GLY A 136 9.92 9.54 5.88
CA GLY A 136 9.03 9.23 6.99
C GLY A 136 9.70 8.35 8.05
N THR A 137 8.96 8.05 9.11
CA THR A 137 9.44 7.25 10.24
C THR A 137 9.34 5.74 10.00
N GLY A 138 8.27 5.28 9.34
CA GLY A 138 8.04 3.86 9.03
C GLY A 138 8.62 3.45 7.67
N ASN A 139 8.17 4.14 6.61
CA ASN A 139 8.52 3.88 5.21
C ASN A 139 8.27 2.42 4.82
N LEU A 140 7.16 1.88 5.31
CA LEU A 140 6.82 0.46 5.25
C LEU A 140 6.68 -0.02 3.81
N PHE A 141 6.00 0.74 2.95
CA PHE A 141 5.85 0.36 1.55
C PHE A 141 7.20 0.41 0.81
N ALA A 142 8.03 1.41 1.09
CA ALA A 142 9.38 1.51 0.52
C ALA A 142 10.25 0.29 0.91
N ARG A 143 10.16 -0.16 2.17
CA ARG A 143 10.85 -1.37 2.65
C ARG A 143 10.37 -2.63 1.91
N ASN A 144 9.06 -2.80 1.73
CA ASN A 144 8.49 -3.92 0.98
C ASN A 144 8.97 -3.96 -0.47
N MET A 145 9.17 -2.79 -1.07
CA MET A 145 9.68 -2.65 -2.44
C MET A 145 11.22 -2.79 -2.54
N GLY A 146 11.91 -3.00 -1.41
CA GLY A 146 13.37 -3.11 -1.36
C GLY A 146 14.10 -1.77 -1.54
N ILE A 147 13.40 -0.64 -1.45
CA ILE A 147 14.00 0.69 -1.60
C ILE A 147 14.88 0.98 -0.37
N PRO A 148 16.13 1.43 -0.55
CA PRO A 148 17.01 1.78 0.58
C PRO A 148 16.43 2.96 1.36
N VAL A 149 15.92 2.71 2.57
CA VAL A 149 15.28 3.77 3.38
C VAL A 149 16.24 4.56 4.26
N ASP A 150 17.43 4.02 4.49
CA ASP A 150 18.49 4.64 5.30
C ASP A 150 19.59 5.27 4.41
N ASP A 151 19.45 5.17 3.08
CA ASP A 151 20.36 5.75 2.09
C ASP A 151 19.56 6.52 1.03
N ILE A 152 19.59 7.84 1.15
CA ILE A 152 18.81 8.73 0.29
C ILE A 152 19.38 8.82 -1.12
N ASP A 153 20.69 8.72 -1.31
CA ASP A 153 21.30 8.74 -2.64
C ASP A 153 20.97 7.46 -3.41
N ALA A 154 20.97 6.33 -2.72
CA ALA A 154 20.51 5.08 -3.30
C ALA A 154 19.01 5.12 -3.60
N ALA A 155 18.17 5.65 -2.70
CA ALA A 155 16.74 5.84 -2.97
C ALA A 155 16.49 6.76 -4.17
N LEU A 156 17.22 7.87 -4.29
CA LEU A 156 17.13 8.78 -5.44
C LEU A 156 17.58 8.11 -6.73
N THR A 157 18.64 7.32 -6.66
CA THR A 157 19.11 6.52 -7.81
C THR A 157 18.03 5.55 -8.25
N VAL A 158 17.37 4.85 -7.33
CA VAL A 158 16.25 3.96 -7.63
C VAL A 158 15.07 4.74 -8.24
N ALA A 159 14.63 5.81 -7.59
CA ALA A 159 13.49 6.63 -8.01
C ALA A 159 13.67 7.27 -9.39
N THR A 160 14.92 7.53 -9.79
CA THR A 160 15.25 8.12 -11.09
C THR A 160 15.68 7.10 -12.15
N SER A 161 15.83 5.82 -11.76
CA SER A 161 16.21 4.72 -12.66
C SER A 161 15.05 4.22 -13.54
N HIS A 162 15.33 3.19 -14.35
CA HIS A 162 14.35 2.50 -15.19
C HIS A 162 13.79 1.21 -14.54
N GLY A 163 14.45 0.67 -13.51
CA GLY A 163 14.02 -0.54 -12.82
C GLY A 163 12.63 -0.35 -12.20
N SER A 164 11.67 -1.20 -12.58
CA SER A 164 10.28 -1.05 -12.17
C SER A 164 9.57 -2.38 -11.95
N ARG A 165 8.57 -2.39 -11.06
CA ARG A 165 7.64 -3.51 -10.88
C ARG A 165 6.20 -3.03 -11.04
N MET A 166 5.36 -3.92 -11.56
CA MET A 166 3.92 -3.74 -11.52
C MET A 166 3.43 -4.13 -10.14
N VAL A 167 2.68 -3.25 -9.49
CA VAL A 167 2.23 -3.43 -8.11
C VAL A 167 0.73 -3.18 -8.03
N ASP A 168 0.06 -4.03 -7.27
CA ASP A 168 -1.35 -3.96 -6.94
C ASP A 168 -1.58 -2.89 -5.88
N MET A 169 -2.77 -2.32 -5.90
CA MET A 169 -3.16 -1.31 -4.94
C MET A 169 -4.56 -1.59 -4.44
N GLY A 170 -4.71 -1.62 -3.12
CA GLY A 170 -5.99 -1.77 -2.47
C GLY A 170 -6.80 -0.47 -2.50
N ARG A 171 -8.13 -0.62 -2.50
CA ARG A 171 -9.10 0.46 -2.36
C ARG A 171 -10.10 0.09 -1.26
N LEU A 172 -10.34 1.01 -0.33
CA LEU A 172 -11.45 0.96 0.62
C LEU A 172 -12.44 2.07 0.23
N THR A 173 -13.64 1.68 -0.17
CA THR A 173 -14.72 2.62 -0.52
C THR A 173 -15.76 2.67 0.58
N LEU A 174 -16.11 3.87 1.02
CA LEU A 174 -17.22 4.11 1.94
C LEU A 174 -18.52 4.22 1.13
N LEU A 175 -19.33 3.17 1.12
CA LEU A 175 -20.52 3.09 0.27
C LEU A 175 -21.70 3.93 0.78
N ASP A 176 -21.63 4.42 2.02
CA ASP A 176 -22.59 5.31 2.65
C ASP A 176 -22.11 6.78 2.75
N HIS A 177 -20.96 7.12 2.15
CA HIS A 177 -20.45 8.49 2.03
C HIS A 177 -20.39 8.91 0.55
N PRO A 178 -21.50 9.36 -0.05
CA PRO A 178 -21.59 9.61 -1.48
C PRO A 178 -20.74 10.79 -1.98
N GLU A 179 -20.22 11.62 -1.06
CA GLU A 179 -19.34 12.74 -1.39
C GLU A 179 -17.89 12.30 -1.67
N ASP A 180 -17.52 11.05 -1.35
CA ASP A 180 -16.21 10.51 -1.68
C ASP A 180 -16.12 10.28 -3.20
N ASP A 181 -15.32 11.11 -3.89
CA ASP A 181 -15.14 11.06 -5.34
C ASP A 181 -14.31 9.85 -5.82
N HIS A 182 -13.64 9.16 -4.90
CA HIS A 182 -12.85 7.96 -5.17
C HIS A 182 -12.72 7.06 -3.93
N GLY A 183 -12.43 5.78 -4.13
CA GLY A 183 -12.08 4.87 -3.04
C GLY A 183 -10.72 5.23 -2.44
N HIS A 184 -10.61 5.14 -1.11
CA HIS A 184 -9.39 5.42 -0.35
C HIS A 184 -8.33 4.37 -0.68
N ALA A 185 -7.20 4.78 -1.26
CA ALA A 185 -6.11 3.86 -1.57
C ALA A 185 -5.46 3.31 -0.31
N PHE A 186 -5.00 2.07 -0.35
CA PHE A 186 -4.05 1.51 0.62
C PHE A 186 -3.03 0.64 -0.11
N LEU A 187 -1.79 0.67 0.37
CA LEU A 187 -0.66 -0.07 -0.18
C LEU A 187 -0.32 -1.28 0.69
N ILE A 188 -0.61 -1.23 1.99
CA ILE A 188 -0.22 -2.24 2.96
C ILE A 188 -1.46 -2.88 3.55
N ILE A 189 -2.26 -2.11 4.29
CA ILE A 189 -3.41 -2.64 5.03
C ILE A 189 -4.52 -1.61 5.17
N ALA A 190 -5.76 -2.09 5.07
CA ALA A 190 -6.94 -1.32 5.39
C ALA A 190 -7.90 -2.15 6.24
N GLY A 191 -8.77 -1.52 7.02
CA GLY A 191 -9.67 -2.30 7.87
C GLY A 191 -10.60 -1.49 8.76
N ILE A 192 -11.38 -2.21 9.55
CA ILE A 192 -12.28 -1.72 10.59
C ILE A 192 -12.00 -2.44 11.91
N GLY A 193 -12.23 -1.74 13.03
CA GLY A 193 -12.01 -2.28 14.38
C GLY A 193 -10.72 -1.79 15.06
N PHE A 194 -9.86 -1.09 14.31
CA PHE A 194 -8.76 -0.29 14.86
C PHE A 194 -9.26 1.15 15.11
N ASP A 195 -9.59 1.51 16.35
CA ASP A 195 -9.82 2.90 16.76
C ASP A 195 -8.54 3.40 17.44
N ALA A 196 -7.92 4.43 16.88
CA ALA A 196 -6.73 5.06 17.42
C ALA A 196 -7.03 5.95 18.65
N ALA A 197 -8.29 6.03 19.10
CA ALA A 197 -8.72 6.93 20.17
C ALA A 197 -8.35 6.52 21.62
N MET A 198 -7.48 5.52 21.82
CA MET A 198 -6.90 5.23 23.14
C MET A 198 -5.37 5.08 23.07
N ILE A 199 -4.69 6.20 22.84
CA ILE A 199 -3.31 6.39 23.26
C ILE A 199 -3.31 7.59 24.22
N ASP A 200 -3.74 7.35 25.45
CA ASP A 200 -3.26 8.14 26.56
C ASP A 200 -2.42 7.21 27.46
N ASP A 201 -1.28 7.74 27.87
CA ASP A 201 -0.21 7.12 28.65
C ASP A 201 0.73 6.14 27.90
N THR A 202 1.71 6.68 27.17
CA THR A 202 2.97 5.98 26.87
C THR A 202 4.17 6.93 26.91
N ASP A 203 5.23 6.45 27.55
CA ASP A 203 6.54 7.02 27.85
C ASP A 203 7.20 7.83 26.68
N PRO A 204 7.67 9.08 26.93
CA PRO A 204 8.40 9.90 25.95
C PRO A 204 9.62 9.22 25.31
N ASP A 205 10.25 8.24 25.96
CA ASP A 205 11.50 7.63 25.50
C ASP A 205 11.33 6.59 24.37
N LEU A 206 10.08 6.18 24.06
CA LEU A 206 9.76 5.28 22.93
C LEU A 206 9.63 5.99 21.57
N LYS A 207 9.80 7.32 21.51
CA LYS A 207 9.45 8.13 20.33
C LYS A 207 10.45 8.13 19.18
N ALA A 208 11.71 7.71 19.36
CA ALA A 208 12.73 7.92 18.32
C ALA A 208 12.89 6.76 17.31
N ASN A 209 12.74 5.49 17.73
CA ASN A 209 13.03 4.34 16.84
C ASN A 209 11.90 3.28 16.73
N ILE A 210 10.78 3.46 17.44
CA ILE A 210 9.70 2.45 17.54
C ILE A 210 8.32 3.09 17.21
N SER A 211 8.33 4.26 16.55
CA SER A 211 7.14 5.12 16.39
C SER A 211 5.93 4.44 15.72
N TRP A 212 6.12 3.46 14.82
CA TRP A 212 5.00 2.73 14.19
C TRP A 212 4.49 1.53 15.01
N LEU A 213 5.37 0.86 15.78
CA LEU A 213 4.98 -0.17 16.74
C LEU A 213 4.12 0.44 17.86
N ALA A 214 4.35 1.70 18.23
CA ALA A 214 3.48 2.43 19.15
C ALA A 214 2.06 2.67 18.59
N TYR A 215 1.92 2.92 17.28
CA TYR A 215 0.61 2.97 16.61
C TYR A 215 -0.07 1.59 16.58
N PHE A 216 0.69 0.53 16.28
CA PHE A 216 0.17 -0.84 16.27
C PHE A 216 -0.22 -1.31 17.69
N VAL A 217 0.59 -1.02 18.71
CA VAL A 217 0.32 -1.30 20.13
C VAL A 217 -0.86 -0.46 20.66
N GLY A 218 -1.06 0.77 20.14
CA GLY A 218 -2.29 1.54 20.38
C GLY A 218 -3.53 0.85 19.80
N GLY A 219 -3.41 0.28 18.59
CA GLY A 219 -4.44 -0.57 17.99
C GLY A 219 -4.76 -1.82 18.80
N VAL A 220 -3.76 -2.43 19.46
CA VAL A 220 -3.94 -3.58 20.37
C VAL A 220 -4.80 -3.24 21.59
N LYS A 221 -4.69 -2.03 22.15
CA LYS A 221 -5.60 -1.56 23.22
C LYS A 221 -7.04 -1.46 22.74
N ASN A 222 -7.26 -1.23 21.45
CA ASN A 222 -8.60 -1.11 20.89
C ASN A 222 -9.25 -2.45 20.54
N LEU A 223 -8.46 -3.53 20.50
CA LEU A 223 -9.01 -4.86 20.37
C LEU A 223 -9.71 -5.35 21.65
N PHE A 224 -9.66 -4.57 22.74
CA PHE A 224 -10.51 -4.70 23.93
C PHE A 224 -11.90 -4.05 23.76
N ALA A 225 -12.19 -3.38 22.64
CA ALA A 225 -13.49 -2.77 22.35
C ALA A 225 -14.63 -3.81 22.19
N PRO A 226 -15.91 -3.42 22.25
CA PRO A 226 -17.03 -4.34 22.01
C PRO A 226 -16.95 -5.00 20.63
N LYS A 227 -17.45 -6.23 20.50
CA LYS A 227 -17.54 -6.90 19.19
C LYS A 227 -18.46 -6.11 18.26
N PHE A 228 -18.04 -5.97 17.02
CA PHE A 228 -18.91 -5.56 15.92
C PHE A 228 -19.78 -6.74 15.49
N ARG A 229 -20.90 -6.41 14.87
CA ARG A 229 -21.75 -7.36 14.18
C ARG A 229 -22.08 -6.82 12.80
N GLY A 230 -22.01 -7.67 11.79
CA GLY A 230 -22.30 -7.28 10.42
C GLY A 230 -22.45 -8.47 9.47
N ASN A 231 -22.70 -8.15 8.21
CA ASN A 231 -22.66 -9.12 7.12
C ASN A 231 -21.37 -8.87 6.33
N LEU A 232 -20.63 -9.94 6.07
CA LEU A 232 -19.42 -9.93 5.26
C LEU A 232 -19.68 -10.72 3.99
N THR A 233 -19.48 -10.09 2.84
CA THR A 233 -19.53 -10.76 1.53
C THR A 233 -18.14 -10.71 0.90
N VAL A 234 -17.53 -11.86 0.65
CA VAL A 234 -16.24 -11.97 -0.04
C VAL A 234 -16.46 -12.48 -1.46
N THR A 235 -15.80 -11.83 -2.43
CA THR A 235 -15.73 -12.28 -3.82
C THR A 235 -14.37 -12.92 -4.05
N SER A 236 -14.36 -14.22 -4.32
CA SER A 236 -13.17 -15.02 -4.58
C SER A 236 -12.58 -14.73 -5.98
N ALA A 237 -11.36 -15.20 -6.23
CA ALA A 237 -10.69 -15.06 -7.53
C ALA A 237 -11.42 -15.72 -8.70
N ASP A 238 -12.21 -16.76 -8.44
CA ASP A 238 -13.07 -17.44 -9.44
C ASP A 238 -14.39 -16.70 -9.71
N GLY A 239 -14.62 -15.55 -9.04
CA GLY A 239 -15.84 -14.75 -9.14
C GLY A 239 -17.01 -15.27 -8.29
N SER A 240 -16.83 -16.38 -7.56
CA SER A 240 -17.83 -16.84 -6.60
C SER A 240 -17.94 -15.85 -5.44
N THR A 241 -19.14 -15.72 -4.88
CA THR A 241 -19.39 -14.86 -3.72
C THR A 241 -19.86 -15.70 -2.55
N HIS A 242 -19.29 -15.45 -1.38
CA HIS A 242 -19.69 -16.06 -0.12
C HIS A 242 -20.12 -14.98 0.86
N THR A 243 -21.30 -15.13 1.46
CA THR A 243 -21.81 -14.18 2.46
C THR A 243 -21.99 -14.85 3.80
N THR A 244 -21.32 -14.29 4.81
CA THR A 244 -21.46 -14.66 6.21
C THR A 244 -22.35 -13.63 6.89
N ASN A 245 -23.58 -14.04 7.23
CA ASN A 245 -24.57 -13.18 7.86
C ASN A 245 -24.40 -13.14 9.38
N ASN A 246 -24.62 -11.97 9.98
CA ASN A 246 -24.54 -11.75 11.43
C ASN A 246 -23.21 -12.26 12.04
N LEU A 247 -22.12 -12.05 11.30
CA LEU A 247 -20.75 -12.31 11.74
C LEU A 247 -20.42 -11.40 12.91
N ALA A 248 -19.91 -11.98 14.01
CA ALA A 248 -19.37 -11.24 15.13
C ALA A 248 -17.84 -11.21 15.01
N PHE A 249 -17.24 -10.03 15.06
CA PHE A 249 -15.79 -9.86 14.92
C PHE A 249 -15.33 -8.65 15.72
N ARG A 250 -14.03 -8.59 16.01
CA ARG A 250 -13.39 -7.40 16.58
C ARG A 250 -12.77 -6.55 15.48
N THR A 251 -12.15 -7.22 14.52
CA THR A 251 -11.46 -6.56 13.41
C THR A 251 -11.68 -7.33 12.12
N VAL A 252 -11.85 -6.61 11.02
CA VAL A 252 -11.65 -7.14 9.67
C VAL A 252 -10.61 -6.27 8.97
N MET A 253 -9.59 -6.90 8.41
CA MET A 253 -8.52 -6.24 7.67
C MET A 253 -8.37 -6.84 6.28
N ALA A 254 -7.89 -6.03 5.35
CA ALA A 254 -7.46 -6.43 4.03
C ALA A 254 -5.99 -6.03 3.86
N GLY A 255 -5.12 -6.99 3.55
CA GLY A 255 -3.72 -6.77 3.25
C GLY A 255 -3.45 -6.82 1.76
N ASN A 256 -2.57 -5.92 1.31
CA ASN A 256 -2.01 -5.88 -0.04
C ASN A 256 -0.51 -6.21 -0.06
N CYS A 257 0.21 -6.01 1.06
CA CYS A 257 1.61 -6.41 1.22
C CYS A 257 1.75 -7.31 2.45
N GLY A 258 2.36 -8.48 2.32
CA GLY A 258 2.47 -9.46 3.41
C GLY A 258 3.57 -9.21 4.44
N GLN A 259 4.51 -8.31 4.16
CA GLN A 259 5.59 -8.00 5.09
C GLN A 259 5.39 -6.65 5.77
N ILE A 260 5.17 -6.69 7.08
CA ILE A 260 5.35 -5.53 7.95
C ILE A 260 6.65 -5.82 8.72
N PRO A 261 7.57 -4.85 8.92
CA PRO A 261 8.75 -5.06 9.74
C PRO A 261 8.34 -5.64 11.10
N VAL A 262 9.09 -6.60 11.64
CA VAL A 262 8.85 -7.24 12.96
C VAL A 262 7.67 -8.23 13.03
N PHE A 263 6.62 -8.11 12.20
CA PHE A 263 5.46 -9.02 12.24
C PHE A 263 4.89 -9.32 10.85
N SER A 264 4.57 -10.58 10.56
CA SER A 264 3.75 -10.96 9.40
C SER A 264 2.38 -11.42 9.87
N LEU A 265 1.40 -10.55 9.72
CA LEU A 265 0.01 -10.82 10.05
C LEU A 265 -0.71 -11.55 8.90
N MET A 266 -0.27 -11.30 7.66
CA MET A 266 -0.78 -11.91 6.43
C MET A 266 0.40 -12.43 5.59
N PRO A 267 1.04 -13.54 5.99
CA PRO A 267 2.25 -14.04 5.34
C PRO A 267 2.07 -14.49 3.89
N ALA A 268 0.83 -14.73 3.47
CA ALA A 268 0.49 -15.07 2.09
C ALA A 268 0.29 -13.84 1.18
N ALA A 269 0.17 -12.63 1.73
CA ALA A 269 -0.15 -11.46 0.92
C ALA A 269 1.00 -11.07 -0.01
N SER A 270 0.71 -11.07 -1.31
CA SER A 270 1.60 -10.59 -2.36
C SER A 270 1.08 -9.28 -2.94
N TYR A 271 2.00 -8.40 -3.30
CA TYR A 271 1.66 -7.09 -3.83
C TYR A 271 1.41 -7.08 -5.34
N ASP A 272 1.30 -8.24 -6.01
CA ASP A 272 1.27 -8.33 -7.48
C ASP A 272 0.46 -9.52 -8.05
N ASP A 273 -0.35 -10.18 -7.23
CA ASP A 273 -1.07 -11.43 -7.55
C ASP A 273 -2.56 -11.23 -7.90
N GLY A 274 -3.10 -10.03 -7.70
CA GLY A 274 -4.47 -9.67 -8.07
C GLY A 274 -5.52 -9.98 -7.03
N ILE A 275 -5.13 -10.32 -5.80
CA ILE A 275 -6.03 -10.64 -4.69
C ILE A 275 -5.64 -9.85 -3.44
N LEU A 276 -6.57 -9.78 -2.50
CA LEU A 276 -6.33 -9.27 -1.15
C LEU A 276 -6.46 -10.42 -0.16
N ASP A 277 -5.65 -10.37 0.89
CA ASP A 277 -5.75 -11.26 2.03
C ASP A 277 -6.60 -10.60 3.10
N PHE A 278 -7.77 -11.19 3.36
CA PHE A 278 -8.67 -10.76 4.40
C PHE A 278 -8.41 -11.54 5.67
N GLU A 279 -8.30 -10.82 6.78
CA GLU A 279 -8.20 -11.41 8.11
C GLU A 279 -9.35 -10.92 8.98
N ILE A 280 -10.10 -11.88 9.51
CA ILE A 280 -11.23 -11.65 10.40
C ILE A 280 -10.79 -12.16 11.77
N ILE A 281 -10.65 -11.24 12.71
CA ILE A 281 -10.17 -11.55 14.05
C ILE A 281 -11.34 -11.47 15.02
N ASP A 282 -11.57 -12.57 15.72
CA ASP A 282 -12.34 -12.60 16.95
C ASP A 282 -11.48 -13.18 18.08
N THR A 283 -11.47 -12.52 19.22
CA THR A 283 -10.78 -13.01 20.42
C THR A 283 -11.76 -13.15 21.58
N THR A 284 -11.64 -14.27 22.24
CA THR A 284 -12.33 -14.66 23.47
C THR A 284 -11.30 -14.71 24.61
N GLY A 285 -11.69 -14.35 25.84
CA GLY A 285 -10.79 -14.52 27.01
C GLY A 285 -9.85 -13.35 27.36
N GLY A 286 -10.02 -12.15 26.81
CA GLY A 286 -9.28 -10.96 27.26
C GLY A 286 -7.76 -11.06 27.05
N ILE A 287 -6.96 -10.68 28.05
CA ILE A 287 -5.48 -10.59 27.98
C ILE A 287 -4.82 -11.94 27.59
N LEU A 288 -5.40 -13.08 27.98
CA LEU A 288 -4.87 -14.42 27.64
C LEU A 288 -5.07 -14.77 26.16
N GLY A 289 -6.19 -14.37 25.55
CA GLY A 289 -6.38 -14.50 24.10
C GLY A 289 -5.41 -13.63 23.29
N TRP A 290 -4.95 -12.50 23.87
CA TRP A 290 -3.97 -11.60 23.26
C TRP A 290 -2.55 -12.12 23.31
N ALA A 291 -2.12 -12.69 24.44
CA ALA A 291 -0.79 -13.33 24.53
C ALA A 291 -0.66 -14.46 23.50
N ASN A 292 -1.76 -15.20 23.26
CA ASN A 292 -1.81 -16.24 22.24
C ASN A 292 -1.78 -15.67 20.82
N LEU A 293 -2.55 -14.62 20.51
CA LEU A 293 -2.49 -13.96 19.19
C LEU A 293 -1.10 -13.37 18.91
N PHE A 294 -0.48 -12.71 19.89
CA PHE A 294 0.89 -12.23 19.74
C PHE A 294 1.87 -13.38 19.53
N GLY A 295 1.69 -14.50 20.24
CA GLY A 295 2.41 -15.74 19.99
C GLY A 295 2.21 -16.27 18.57
N ASP A 296 0.97 -16.24 18.06
CA ASP A 296 0.59 -16.67 16.71
C ASP A 296 1.25 -15.79 15.65
N VAL A 297 1.19 -14.46 15.80
CA VAL A 297 1.84 -13.50 14.88
C VAL A 297 3.36 -13.66 14.90
N VAL A 298 3.98 -13.81 16.08
CA VAL A 298 5.44 -14.07 16.19
C VAL A 298 5.80 -15.41 15.54
N HIS A 299 5.00 -16.45 15.75
CA HIS A 299 5.21 -17.77 15.16
C HIS A 299 5.06 -17.74 13.64
N GLN A 300 4.03 -17.09 13.10
CA GLN A 300 3.83 -16.89 11.66
C GLN A 300 4.96 -16.07 11.03
N THR A 301 5.50 -15.10 11.76
CA THR A 301 6.66 -14.31 11.31
C THR A 301 7.92 -15.18 11.22
N ILE A 302 8.11 -16.12 12.14
CA ILE A 302 9.27 -17.03 12.14
C ILE A 302 9.13 -18.13 11.07
N ILE A 303 7.91 -18.66 10.89
CA ILE A 303 7.65 -19.82 10.03
C ILE A 303 7.34 -19.42 8.58
N GLY A 304 6.87 -18.19 8.36
CA GLY A 304 6.48 -17.70 7.04
C GLY A 304 5.24 -18.41 6.46
N LYS A 305 4.42 -19.02 7.32
CA LYS A 305 3.19 -19.72 6.91
C LYS A 305 2.00 -19.30 7.77
N PRO A 306 0.78 -19.28 7.21
CA PRO A 306 -0.44 -19.01 7.95
C PRO A 306 -0.88 -20.23 8.75
N GLU A 307 -0.09 -20.64 9.74
CA GLU A 307 -0.44 -21.70 10.68
C GLU A 307 -0.69 -21.09 12.06
N GLN A 308 -1.87 -21.34 12.64
CA GLN A 308 -2.18 -21.01 14.04
C GLN A 308 -1.31 -21.88 14.96
N ASN A 309 -0.80 -21.33 16.06
CA ASN A 309 -0.04 -22.12 17.02
C ASN A 309 -0.96 -23.19 17.64
N PRO A 310 -0.55 -24.47 17.71
CA PRO A 310 -1.34 -25.55 18.30
C PRO A 310 -1.72 -25.35 19.79
N LEU A 311 -1.22 -24.29 20.45
CA LEU A 311 -1.55 -23.91 21.82
C LEU A 311 -2.68 -22.85 21.94
N SER A 312 -3.18 -22.31 20.82
CA SER A 312 -4.18 -21.24 20.81
C SER A 312 -5.60 -21.80 20.97
N THR A 313 -6.24 -21.56 22.12
CA THR A 313 -7.59 -22.06 22.46
C THR A 313 -8.66 -20.97 22.53
N ASN A 314 -8.26 -19.69 22.44
CA ASN A 314 -9.10 -18.55 22.82
C ASN A 314 -9.21 -17.44 21.76
N SER A 315 -8.51 -17.54 20.62
CA SER A 315 -8.64 -16.63 19.48
C SER A 315 -9.00 -17.40 18.22
N THR A 316 -9.78 -16.76 17.34
CA THR A 316 -10.05 -17.24 15.99
C THR A 316 -9.54 -16.20 15.01
N ILE A 317 -8.59 -16.62 14.17
CA ILE A 317 -8.14 -15.87 13.00
C ILE A 317 -8.67 -16.63 11.79
N GLU A 318 -9.66 -16.06 11.12
CA GLU A 318 -10.12 -16.58 9.83
C GLU A 318 -9.42 -15.79 8.73
N GLN A 319 -8.75 -16.50 7.82
CA GLN A 319 -8.07 -15.92 6.66
C GLN A 319 -8.79 -16.35 5.39
N VAL A 320 -9.11 -15.37 4.54
CA VAL A 320 -9.78 -15.59 3.27
C VAL A 320 -9.11 -14.72 2.21
N GLN A 321 -8.89 -15.26 1.02
CA GLN A 321 -8.36 -14.52 -0.12
C GLN A 321 -9.48 -14.17 -1.10
N GLY A 322 -9.44 -12.97 -1.69
CA GLY A 322 -10.45 -12.57 -2.67
C GLY A 322 -10.11 -11.29 -3.43
N LEU A 323 -10.87 -11.05 -4.50
CA LEU A 323 -10.77 -9.82 -5.31
C LEU A 323 -11.38 -8.61 -4.60
N SER A 324 -12.36 -8.86 -3.73
CA SER A 324 -13.07 -7.82 -2.99
C SER A 324 -13.76 -8.41 -1.76
N ALA A 325 -13.99 -7.57 -0.76
CA ALA A 325 -14.90 -7.86 0.34
C ALA A 325 -15.80 -6.67 0.63
N GLU A 326 -17.06 -6.91 0.95
CA GLU A 326 -18.03 -5.90 1.32
C GLU A 326 -18.56 -6.18 2.73
N ILE A 327 -18.60 -5.15 3.57
CA ILE A 327 -19.02 -5.25 4.95
C ILE A 327 -20.16 -4.27 5.22
N VAL A 328 -21.28 -4.80 5.69
CA VAL A 328 -22.41 -4.01 6.22
C VAL A 328 -22.49 -4.21 7.73
N LEU A 329 -22.22 -3.15 8.49
CA LEU A 329 -22.17 -3.14 9.93
C LEU A 329 -23.53 -2.80 10.55
N GLY A 330 -23.84 -3.44 11.67
CA GLY A 330 -25.02 -3.11 12.48
C GLY A 330 -24.93 -1.74 13.16
N LYS A 331 -23.71 -1.25 13.41
CA LYS A 331 -23.42 0.08 13.98
C LYS A 331 -22.25 0.72 13.23
N PRO A 332 -22.20 2.07 13.12
CA PRO A 332 -21.07 2.73 12.49
C PRO A 332 -19.77 2.38 13.22
N ALA A 333 -18.68 2.30 12.45
CA ALA A 333 -17.33 2.16 12.96
C ALA A 333 -16.40 3.03 12.13
N LYS A 334 -15.27 3.44 12.71
CA LYS A 334 -14.20 4.06 11.93
C LYS A 334 -13.48 3.01 11.09
N ALA A 335 -13.14 3.38 9.87
CA ALA A 335 -12.25 2.61 9.01
C ALA A 335 -10.85 3.24 9.00
N GLN A 336 -9.85 2.51 8.52
CA GLN A 336 -8.49 3.01 8.35
C GLN A 336 -7.85 2.50 7.05
N VAL A 337 -6.93 3.27 6.49
CA VAL A 337 -6.07 2.93 5.35
C VAL A 337 -4.61 3.31 5.64
N ASP A 338 -3.72 2.32 5.70
CA ASP A 338 -2.29 2.47 6.03
C ASP A 338 -2.02 3.37 7.26
N GLY A 339 -2.89 3.31 8.27
CA GLY A 339 -2.77 4.09 9.51
C GLY A 339 -3.51 5.43 9.51
N ASP A 340 -4.07 5.88 8.39
CA ASP A 340 -4.93 7.08 8.38
C ASP A 340 -6.39 6.69 8.62
N MET A 341 -7.02 7.42 9.53
CA MET A 341 -8.40 7.18 9.95
C MET A 341 -9.39 7.83 8.99
N LEU A 342 -10.40 7.08 8.59
CA LEU A 342 -11.52 7.53 7.79
C LEU A 342 -12.74 7.87 8.67
N PRO A 343 -13.73 8.61 8.14
CA PRO A 343 -15.00 8.85 8.82
C PRO A 343 -15.71 7.56 9.26
N GLU A 344 -16.63 7.69 10.22
CA GLU A 344 -17.47 6.56 10.62
C GLU A 344 -18.39 6.13 9.48
N THR A 345 -18.48 4.82 9.28
CA THR A 345 -19.23 4.20 8.18
C THR A 345 -19.93 2.94 8.68
N LYS A 346 -21.05 2.59 8.06
CA LYS A 346 -21.71 1.28 8.21
C LYS A 346 -21.49 0.38 7.02
N HIS A 347 -20.97 0.89 5.90
CA HIS A 347 -20.94 0.15 4.65
C HIS A 347 -19.65 0.41 3.90
N ILE A 348 -18.78 -0.60 3.85
CA ILE A 348 -17.49 -0.50 3.18
C ILE A 348 -17.31 -1.59 2.16
N ARG A 349 -16.51 -1.29 1.12
CA ARG A 349 -16.02 -2.27 0.16
C ARG A 349 -14.52 -2.15 -0.02
N PHE A 350 -13.83 -3.26 0.16
CA PHE A 350 -12.45 -3.48 -0.25
C PHE A 350 -12.41 -4.00 -1.67
N SER A 351 -11.47 -3.52 -2.49
CA SER A 351 -11.19 -4.06 -3.81
C SER A 351 -9.73 -3.86 -4.17
N VAL A 352 -9.22 -4.66 -5.11
CA VAL A 352 -7.85 -4.52 -5.65
C VAL A 352 -7.85 -3.95 -7.05
N ASP A 353 -7.02 -2.91 -7.25
CA ASP A 353 -6.62 -2.41 -8.56
C ASP A 353 -5.36 -3.20 -9.00
N HIS A 354 -5.57 -4.36 -9.63
CA HIS A 354 -4.47 -5.26 -10.03
C HIS A 354 -3.49 -4.58 -10.99
N ARG A 355 -2.21 -4.62 -10.62
CA ARG A 355 -1.05 -4.08 -11.36
C ARG A 355 -1.29 -2.65 -11.81
N ALA A 356 -1.90 -1.85 -10.96
CA ALA A 356 -2.26 -0.48 -11.29
C ALA A 356 -1.10 0.50 -11.11
N LEU A 357 -0.07 0.14 -10.34
CA LEU A 357 1.11 0.97 -10.10
C LEU A 357 2.33 0.44 -10.86
N ILE A 358 3.12 1.36 -11.40
CA ILE A 358 4.47 1.07 -11.92
C ILE A 358 5.46 1.66 -10.91
N VAL A 359 5.97 0.86 -9.99
CA VAL A 359 6.82 1.36 -8.89
C VAL A 359 8.29 1.20 -9.27
N ARG A 360 9.09 2.26 -9.11
CA ARG A 360 10.54 2.23 -9.26
C ARG A 360 11.15 1.44 -8.11
N VAL A 361 11.94 0.43 -8.43
CA VAL A 361 12.57 -0.49 -7.47
C VAL A 361 14.02 -0.74 -7.85
N PRO A 362 14.88 -1.20 -6.93
CA PRO A 362 16.24 -1.60 -7.30
C PRO A 362 16.22 -2.64 -8.42
N ASP A 363 16.98 -2.38 -9.47
CA ASP A 363 17.15 -3.33 -10.56
C ASP A 363 18.00 -4.50 -10.06
N ALA A 364 17.42 -5.70 -10.01
CA ALA A 364 18.12 -6.91 -9.58
C ALA A 364 19.38 -7.17 -10.42
N SER A 365 19.37 -6.78 -11.71
CA SER A 365 20.53 -6.92 -12.59
C SER A 365 21.66 -5.93 -12.28
N ALA A 366 21.34 -4.78 -11.67
CA ALA A 366 22.32 -3.79 -11.23
C ALA A 366 22.94 -4.18 -9.88
N LEU A 367 22.16 -4.78 -8.98
CA LEU A 367 22.65 -5.32 -7.70
C LEU A 367 23.59 -6.51 -7.91
N GLU A 368 23.27 -7.44 -8.82
CA GLU A 368 24.16 -8.54 -9.19
C GLU A 368 25.47 -8.05 -9.83
N LYS A 369 25.40 -7.06 -10.72
CA LYS A 369 26.60 -6.43 -11.32
C LYS A 369 27.45 -5.71 -10.26
N THR A 370 26.82 -5.00 -9.34
CA THR A 370 27.53 -4.29 -8.26
C THR A 370 28.18 -5.28 -7.29
N ALA A 371 27.51 -6.37 -6.96
CA ALA A 371 28.06 -7.46 -6.15
C ALA A 371 29.21 -8.17 -6.86
N GLN A 372 29.12 -8.41 -8.18
CA GLN A 372 30.21 -8.97 -8.98
C GLN A 372 31.42 -8.03 -9.06
N VAL A 373 31.21 -6.72 -9.24
CA VAL A 373 32.29 -5.73 -9.28
C VAL A 373 32.94 -5.58 -7.90
N ALA A 374 32.15 -5.57 -6.82
CA ALA A 374 32.67 -5.56 -5.46
C ALA A 374 33.48 -6.83 -5.13
N ALA A 375 33.01 -8.00 -5.56
CA ALA A 375 33.74 -9.26 -5.42
C ALA A 375 35.03 -9.27 -6.24
N GLN A 376 35.01 -8.75 -7.47
CA GLN A 376 36.19 -8.63 -8.33
C GLN A 376 37.23 -7.68 -7.75
N ASN A 377 36.81 -6.52 -7.23
CA ASN A 377 37.71 -5.55 -6.60
C ASN A 377 38.31 -6.11 -5.31
N ALA A 378 37.53 -6.83 -4.49
CA ALA A 378 38.04 -7.50 -3.30
C ALA A 378 39.06 -8.60 -3.63
N THR A 379 38.87 -9.33 -4.73
CA THR A 379 39.87 -10.31 -5.20
C THR A 379 41.13 -9.67 -5.80
N ALA A 380 41.01 -8.49 -6.40
CA ALA A 380 42.15 -7.74 -6.93
C ALA A 380 43.02 -7.16 -5.79
N ASP A 381 42.41 -6.58 -4.76
CA ASP A 381 43.11 -6.10 -3.55
C ASP A 381 43.85 -7.24 -2.81
N PHE A 382 43.23 -8.43 -2.72
CA PHE A 382 43.87 -9.60 -2.14
C PHE A 382 45.08 -10.11 -2.95
N ALA A 383 45.03 -10.01 -4.28
CA ALA A 383 46.12 -10.42 -5.16
C ALA A 383 47.30 -9.43 -5.14
N GLU A 384 47.04 -8.13 -5.04
CA GLU A 384 48.10 -7.12 -4.87
C GLU A 384 48.79 -7.24 -3.50
N THR A 385 48.05 -7.60 -2.45
CA THR A 385 48.61 -7.73 -1.09
C THR A 385 49.47 -9.00 -0.92
N THR A 386 49.30 -10.01 -1.77
CA THR A 386 50.01 -11.30 -1.67
C THR A 386 51.09 -11.52 -2.75
N GLY A 387 51.23 -10.60 -3.70
CA GLY A 387 52.13 -10.72 -4.85
C GLY A 387 53.62 -10.43 -4.62
N THR A 388 54.05 -10.01 -3.43
CA THR A 388 55.47 -9.67 -3.14
C THR A 388 56.10 -10.57 -2.07
N ILE A 389 56.03 -11.88 -2.24
CA ILE A 389 56.92 -12.79 -1.51
C ILE A 389 57.79 -13.52 -2.53
N GLU A 390 58.94 -12.92 -2.85
CA GLU A 390 60.01 -13.60 -3.59
C GLU A 390 60.52 -14.79 -2.78
N PRO A 391 60.71 -15.96 -3.40
CA PRO A 391 61.26 -17.12 -2.71
C PRO A 391 62.75 -16.93 -2.45
N ILE A 392 63.13 -16.83 -1.17
CA ILE A 392 64.53 -16.85 -0.74
C ILE A 392 65.11 -18.25 -1.02
N ARG A 393 66.18 -18.30 -1.82
CA ARG A 393 67.00 -19.48 -2.11
C ARG A 393 67.92 -19.85 -0.96
#